data_AF-A0A9X1FCV8-F1
#
_entry.id   AF-A0A9X1FCV8-F1
#
_cell.length_a   1.000
_cell.length_b   1.000
_cell.length_c   1.000
_cell.angle_alpha   90.00
_cell.angle_beta   90.00
_cell.angle_gamma   90.00
#
_symmetry.space_group_name_H-M   'P 1'
#
loop_
_entity.id
_entity.type
_entity.pdbx_description
1 polymer ?
#
loop_
_entity_poly.entity_id
_entity_poly.type
_entity_poly.pdbx_seq_one_letter_code
_entity_poly.pdbx_strand_id
1 'polypeptide(L)'
;MKQDDKKIEAVIDKLMSADRLDKPSFDFTDKVMSKVEALSHSEITVYKPLIPKYVWWLIVSGFAALITYVLFKQPTSSTISLSERYDLPDVSLSLFEGLSFNFSSILMYAMVLFAIMVNIQIPLLKQYYNNRLSY
;
A
#
# COMPACT_ATOMS: atom_id res chain seq x y z
N MET A 1 68.01 20.14 21.11
CA MET A 1 66.95 20.35 20.09
C MET A 1 66.99 19.26 19.03
N LYS A 2 67.88 19.26 18.02
CA LYS A 2 67.83 18.23 16.95
C LYS A 2 68.06 16.76 17.37
N GLN A 3 68.77 16.50 18.48
CA GLN A 3 69.00 15.13 18.97
C GLN A 3 67.85 14.57 19.80
N ASP A 4 67.09 15.44 20.47
CA ASP A 4 66.01 15.03 21.38
C ASP A 4 64.80 14.58 20.56
N ASP A 5 64.48 15.32 19.49
CA ASP A 5 63.41 14.99 18.53
C ASP A 5 63.64 13.61 17.89
N LYS A 6 64.90 13.31 17.53
CA LYS A 6 65.27 12.04 16.90
C LYS A 6 65.13 10.84 17.84
N LYS A 7 65.31 11.05 19.15
CA LYS A 7 65.08 10.01 20.17
C LYS A 7 63.60 9.76 20.38
N ILE A 8 62.78 10.81 20.34
CA ILE A 8 61.31 10.70 20.45
C ILE A 8 60.76 9.94 19.25
N GLU A 9 61.22 10.28 18.04
CA GLU A 9 60.81 9.60 16.80
C GLU A 9 61.17 8.10 16.82
N ALA A 10 62.38 7.76 17.28
CA ALA A 10 62.79 6.36 17.44
C ALA A 10 61.97 5.58 18.48
N VAL A 11 61.45 6.25 19.52
CA VAL A 11 60.56 5.65 20.51
C VAL A 11 59.16 5.42 19.91
N ILE A 12 58.64 6.39 19.15
CA ILE A 12 57.35 6.27 18.45
C ILE A 12 57.39 5.13 17.43
N ASP A 13 58.44 5.06 16.61
CA ASP A 13 58.61 3.99 15.62
C ASP A 13 58.68 2.61 16.29
N LYS A 14 59.38 2.51 17.43
CA LYS A 14 59.48 1.27 18.18
C LYS A 14 58.15 0.86 18.81
N LEU A 15 57.35 1.83 19.26
CA LEU A 15 56.00 1.56 19.79
C LEU A 15 55.04 1.12 18.67
N MET A 16 55.01 1.83 17.53
CA MET A 16 54.20 1.45 16.37
C MET A 16 54.60 0.11 15.76
N SER A 17 55.89 -0.24 15.81
CA SER A 17 56.38 -1.53 15.31
C SER A 17 56.16 -2.69 16.30
N ALA A 18 56.09 -2.40 17.60
CA ALA A 18 55.86 -3.39 18.65
C ALA A 18 54.38 -3.76 18.78
N ASP A 19 53.47 -2.84 18.47
CA ASP A 19 52.07 -3.16 18.30
C ASP A 19 51.90 -4.00 17.04
N ARG A 20 51.69 -5.30 17.25
CA ARG A 20 51.23 -6.20 16.21
C ARG A 20 49.88 -5.65 15.77
N LEU A 21 49.82 -5.01 14.61
CA LEU A 21 48.57 -4.63 13.95
C LEU A 21 47.59 -5.80 14.07
N ASP A 22 46.53 -5.60 14.85
CA ASP A 22 45.48 -6.60 15.04
C ASP A 22 44.91 -6.92 13.67
N LYS A 23 45.38 -8.03 13.11
CA LYS A 23 44.91 -8.48 11.81
C LYS A 23 43.48 -8.94 12.04
N PRO A 24 42.52 -8.40 11.29
CA PRO A 24 41.15 -8.89 11.38
C PRO A 24 41.16 -10.41 11.18
N SER A 25 40.26 -11.11 11.87
CA SER A 25 40.07 -12.54 11.65
C SER A 25 39.84 -12.80 10.16
N PHE A 26 40.24 -13.98 9.67
CA PHE A 26 40.07 -14.36 8.27
C PHE A 26 38.62 -14.12 7.77
N ASP A 27 37.62 -14.37 8.62
CA ASP A 27 36.19 -14.21 8.30
C ASP A 27 35.61 -12.83 8.67
N PHE A 28 36.43 -11.82 8.97
CA PHE A 28 35.94 -10.52 9.42
C PHE A 28 35.04 -9.87 8.38
N THR A 29 35.49 -9.83 7.12
CA THR A 29 34.75 -9.27 6.00
C THR A 29 33.43 -10.00 5.80
N ASP A 30 33.44 -11.34 5.84
CA ASP A 30 32.23 -12.14 5.64
C ASP A 30 31.20 -11.91 6.76
N LYS A 31 31.65 -11.80 8.02
CA LYS A 31 30.77 -11.50 9.17
C LYS A 31 30.19 -10.09 9.11
N VAL A 32 30.98 -9.10 8.67
CA VAL A 32 30.51 -7.73 8.50
C VAL A 32 29.52 -7.67 7.34
N MET A 33 29.85 -8.26 6.19
CA MET A 33 28.98 -8.26 5.01
C MET A 33 27.67 -9.00 5.27
N SER A 34 27.71 -10.13 5.99
CA SER A 34 26.50 -10.87 6.40
C SER A 34 25.57 -10.03 7.29
N LYS A 35 26.14 -9.24 8.23
CA LYS A 35 25.34 -8.32 9.06
C LYS A 35 24.81 -7.13 8.27
N VAL A 36 25.60 -6.59 7.34
CA VAL A 36 25.18 -5.49 6.45
C VAL A 36 24.06 -5.95 5.52
N GLU A 37 24.13 -7.18 5.00
CA GLU A 37 23.10 -7.76 4.13
C GLU A 37 21.79 -8.06 4.89
N ALA A 38 21.89 -8.51 6.15
CA ALA A 38 20.73 -8.69 7.00
C ALA A 38 20.04 -7.36 7.35
N LEU A 39 20.82 -6.29 7.57
CA LEU A 39 20.29 -4.95 7.79
C LEU A 39 19.72 -4.34 6.50
N SER A 40 20.38 -4.54 5.36
CA SER A 40 19.90 -4.04 4.07
C SER A 40 18.57 -4.69 3.67
N HIS A 41 18.40 -6.01 3.89
CA HIS A 41 17.12 -6.69 3.68
C HIS A 41 15.99 -6.17 4.58
N SER A 42 16.30 -5.70 5.79
CA SER A 42 15.32 -5.10 6.71
C SER A 42 14.90 -3.68 6.28
N GLU A 43 15.73 -2.97 5.52
CA GLU A 43 15.48 -1.62 5.00
C GLU A 43 15.07 -1.60 3.52
N ILE A 44 14.95 -2.75 2.85
CA ILE A 44 14.22 -2.80 1.59
C ILE A 44 12.79 -2.43 1.96
N THR A 45 12.44 -1.18 1.66
CA THR A 45 11.09 -0.64 1.75
C THR A 45 10.20 -1.50 0.88
N VAL A 46 9.68 -2.59 1.46
CA VAL A 46 8.78 -3.50 0.77
C VAL A 46 7.62 -2.63 0.33
N TYR A 47 7.51 -2.46 -0.99
CA TYR A 47 6.52 -1.60 -1.61
C TYR A 47 5.15 -2.19 -1.31
N LYS A 48 4.60 -1.82 -0.15
CA LYS A 48 3.33 -2.32 0.32
C LYS A 48 2.30 -1.76 -0.66
N PRO A 49 1.48 -2.61 -1.29
CA PRO A 49 0.54 -2.12 -2.29
C PRO A 49 -0.32 -1.03 -1.66
N LEU A 50 -0.29 0.18 -2.23
CA LEU A 50 -0.99 1.38 -1.75
C LEU A 50 -2.45 1.10 -1.37
N ILE A 51 -3.06 0.13 -2.06
CA ILE A 51 -4.36 -0.41 -1.73
C ILE A 51 -4.21 -1.93 -1.68
N PRO A 52 -4.42 -2.55 -0.51
CA PRO A 52 -4.36 -3.99 -0.38
C PRO A 52 -5.56 -4.65 -1.08
N LYS A 53 -5.37 -5.89 -1.55
CA LYS A 53 -6.30 -6.59 -2.46
C LYS A 53 -7.74 -6.71 -1.92
N TYR A 54 -7.91 -6.76 -0.59
CA TYR A 54 -9.23 -6.84 0.04
C TYR A 54 -10.05 -5.55 -0.13
N VAL A 55 -9.41 -4.39 -0.24
CA VAL A 55 -10.10 -3.09 -0.43
C VAL A 55 -10.69 -3.00 -1.84
N TRP A 56 -10.05 -3.61 -2.84
CA TRP A 56 -10.63 -3.71 -4.18
C TRP A 56 -11.93 -4.51 -4.19
N TRP A 57 -11.98 -5.61 -3.44
CA TRP A 57 -13.20 -6.41 -3.29
C TRP A 57 -14.32 -5.62 -2.58
N LEU A 58 -13.97 -4.86 -1.55
CA LEU A 58 -14.92 -4.00 -0.83
C LEU A 58 -15.47 -2.88 -1.71
N ILE A 59 -14.62 -2.26 -2.54
CA ILE A 59 -15.00 -1.22 -3.49
C ILE A 59 -15.97 -1.76 -4.54
N VAL A 60 -15.64 -2.90 -5.16
CA VAL A 60 -16.52 -3.56 -6.16
C VAL A 60 -17.85 -3.98 -5.54
N SER A 61 -17.81 -4.56 -4.35
CA SER A 61 -19.02 -4.98 -3.63
C SER A 61 -19.90 -3.78 -3.26
N GLY A 62 -19.31 -2.67 -2.79
CA GLY A 62 -20.05 -1.46 -2.45
C GLY A 62 -20.69 -0.81 -3.67
N PHE A 63 -19.97 -0.79 -4.80
CA PHE A 63 -20.49 -0.29 -6.06
C PHE A 63 -21.63 -1.16 -6.60
N ALA A 64 -21.48 -2.48 -6.56
CA ALA A 64 -22.52 -3.42 -6.94
C ALA A 64 -23.78 -3.25 -6.08
N ALA A 65 -23.63 -3.14 -4.76
CA ALA A 65 -24.75 -2.90 -3.85
C ALA A 65 -25.50 -1.59 -4.16
N LEU A 66 -24.78 -0.54 -4.54
CA LEU A 66 -25.37 0.75 -4.90
C LEU A 66 -26.17 0.65 -6.21
N ILE A 67 -25.65 -0.06 -7.21
CA ILE A 67 -26.38 -0.37 -8.45
C ILE A 67 -27.65 -1.18 -8.13
N THR A 68 -27.53 -2.25 -7.34
CA THR A 68 -28.67 -3.07 -6.95
C THR A 68 -29.72 -2.23 -6.23
N TYR A 69 -29.32 -1.37 -5.29
CA TYR A 69 -30.26 -0.48 -4.59
C TYR A 69 -31.02 0.44 -5.56
N VAL A 70 -30.34 1.02 -6.56
CA VAL A 70 -30.97 1.88 -7.57
C VAL A 70 -31.96 1.11 -8.43
N LEU A 71 -31.60 -0.11 -8.86
CA LEU A 71 -32.47 -0.96 -9.67
C LEU A 71 -33.73 -1.40 -8.91
N PHE A 72 -33.62 -1.69 -7.61
CA PHE A 72 -34.74 -2.13 -6.78
C PHE A 72 -35.63 -0.97 -6.28
N LYS A 73 -35.14 0.28 -6.26
CA LYS A 73 -35.92 1.48 -5.85
C LYS A 73 -36.71 2.16 -6.96
N GLN A 74 -36.64 1.69 -8.22
CA GLN A 74 -37.38 2.29 -9.32
C GLN A 74 -38.91 2.17 -9.09
N PRO A 75 -39.66 3.29 -9.09
CA PRO A 75 -41.12 3.23 -9.03
C PRO A 75 -41.64 2.60 -10.33
N THR A 76 -42.35 1.49 -10.16
CA THR A 76 -43.02 0.68 -11.17
C THR A 76 -43.82 1.55 -12.14
N SER A 77 -43.22 1.92 -13.26
CA SER A 77 -43.92 2.51 -14.42
C SER A 77 -43.25 2.11 -15.73
N SER A 78 -42.77 0.87 -15.81
CA SER A 78 -42.69 0.06 -17.02
C SER A 78 -42.04 -1.27 -16.64
N THR A 79 -42.85 -2.31 -16.74
CA THR A 79 -42.54 -3.71 -16.52
C THR A 79 -41.36 -4.17 -17.39
N ILE A 80 -40.17 -4.26 -16.82
CA ILE A 80 -39.21 -5.31 -17.17
C ILE A 80 -38.63 -5.83 -15.84
N SER A 81 -39.43 -6.66 -15.18
CA SER A 81 -39.06 -7.49 -14.03
C SER A 81 -37.97 -8.47 -14.48
N LEU A 82 -36.71 -8.16 -14.15
CA LEU A 82 -35.60 -9.12 -14.31
C LEU A 82 -35.82 -10.42 -13.51
N SER A 83 -36.72 -10.39 -12.52
CA SER A 83 -37.17 -11.55 -11.74
C SER A 83 -37.92 -12.60 -12.57
N GLU A 84 -38.69 -12.19 -13.60
CA GLU A 84 -39.42 -13.14 -14.46
C GLU A 84 -38.51 -13.94 -15.40
N ARG A 85 -37.28 -13.47 -15.66
CA ARG A 85 -36.32 -14.14 -16.54
C ARG A 85 -35.36 -15.10 -15.85
N TYR A 86 -35.21 -15.01 -14.52
CA TYR A 86 -34.12 -15.71 -13.82
C TYR A 86 -34.53 -16.46 -12.54
N ASP A 87 -35.83 -16.55 -12.22
CA ASP A 87 -36.37 -17.33 -11.09
C ASP A 87 -35.55 -17.13 -9.80
N LEU A 88 -35.22 -15.87 -9.52
CA LEU A 88 -34.40 -15.50 -8.36
C LEU A 88 -35.30 -15.41 -7.13
N PRO A 89 -34.89 -16.00 -5.98
CA PRO A 89 -35.65 -15.90 -4.74
C PRO A 89 -35.75 -14.44 -4.29
N ASP A 90 -36.95 -14.06 -3.85
CA ASP A 90 -37.29 -12.72 -3.39
C ASP A 90 -36.57 -12.45 -2.05
N VAL A 91 -35.42 -11.78 -2.10
CA VAL A 91 -34.64 -11.46 -0.89
C VAL A 91 -35.20 -10.19 -0.25
N SER A 92 -36.18 -10.32 0.63
CA SER A 92 -36.71 -9.22 1.42
C SER A 92 -35.72 -8.82 2.54
N LEU A 93 -34.91 -7.79 2.31
CA LEU A 93 -34.03 -7.20 3.32
C LEU A 93 -34.81 -6.23 4.23
N SER A 94 -35.55 -6.78 5.21
CA SER A 94 -36.36 -6.03 6.20
C SER A 94 -35.54 -5.18 7.19
N LEU A 95 -34.21 -5.20 7.14
CA LEU A 95 -33.36 -4.40 8.02
C LEU A 95 -33.41 -2.88 7.75
N PHE A 96 -34.00 -2.44 6.64
CA PHE A 96 -34.10 -1.04 6.24
C PHE A 96 -35.54 -0.49 6.18
N GLU A 97 -36.52 -1.25 6.65
CA GLU A 97 -37.95 -0.95 6.51
C GLU A 97 -38.40 0.37 7.20
N GLY A 98 -37.57 0.92 8.10
CA GLY A 98 -37.79 2.22 8.77
C GLY A 98 -37.01 3.41 8.20
N LEU A 99 -36.13 3.21 7.21
CA LEU A 99 -35.30 4.28 6.64
C LEU A 99 -35.86 4.75 5.29
N SER A 100 -36.96 5.50 5.35
CA SER A 100 -37.54 6.16 4.17
C SER A 100 -36.71 7.37 3.77
N PHE A 101 -35.55 7.15 3.17
CA PHE A 101 -34.82 8.23 2.50
C PHE A 101 -35.48 8.57 1.17
N ASN A 102 -36.18 9.70 1.14
CA ASN A 102 -36.73 10.30 -0.07
C ASN A 102 -35.65 11.18 -0.73
N PHE A 103 -34.72 10.54 -1.44
CA PHE A 103 -33.78 11.26 -2.30
C PHE A 103 -34.44 11.57 -3.64
N SER A 104 -34.19 12.78 -4.18
CA SER A 104 -34.59 13.11 -5.55
C SER A 104 -33.85 12.22 -6.54
N SER A 105 -34.51 11.80 -7.62
CA SER A 105 -33.93 10.91 -8.64
C SER A 105 -32.61 11.47 -9.18
N ILE A 106 -32.51 12.80 -9.34
CA ILE A 106 -31.27 13.45 -9.80
C ILE A 106 -30.10 13.25 -8.83
N LEU A 107 -30.35 13.30 -7.51
CA LEU A 107 -29.34 13.08 -6.49
C LEU A 107 -28.87 11.63 -6.48
N MET A 108 -29.80 10.68 -6.69
CA MET A 108 -29.48 9.27 -6.77
C MET A 108 -28.56 8.97 -7.97
N TYR A 109 -28.91 9.48 -9.16
CA TYR A 109 -28.06 9.32 -10.35
C TYR A 109 -26.71 10.03 -10.20
N ALA A 110 -26.68 11.23 -9.62
CA ALA A 110 -25.43 11.95 -9.34
C ALA A 110 -24.52 11.18 -8.37
N MET A 111 -25.08 10.57 -7.32
CA MET A 111 -24.33 9.75 -6.37
C MET A 111 -23.72 8.51 -7.03
N VAL A 112 -24.46 7.82 -7.90
CA VAL A 112 -23.95 6.68 -8.68
C VAL A 112 -22.79 7.12 -9.56
N LEU A 113 -22.97 8.21 -10.32
CA LEU A 113 -21.95 8.73 -11.22
C LEU A 113 -20.70 9.16 -10.44
N PHE A 114 -20.88 9.81 -9.30
CA PHE A 114 -19.80 10.19 -8.40
C PHE A 114 -19.04 8.98 -7.87
N ALA A 115 -19.73 7.93 -7.45
CA ALA A 115 -19.11 6.67 -7.04
C ALA A 115 -18.27 6.06 -8.18
N ILE A 116 -18.78 6.04 -9.42
CA ILE A 116 -18.01 5.59 -10.60
C ILE A 116 -16.76 6.44 -10.80
N MET A 117 -16.88 7.76 -10.75
CA MET A 117 -15.74 8.66 -10.94
C MET A 117 -14.66 8.42 -9.89
N VAL A 118 -15.01 8.30 -8.61
CA VAL A 118 -14.04 8.04 -7.53
C VAL A 118 -13.34 6.69 -7.76
N ASN A 119 -14.09 5.67 -8.18
CA ASN A 119 -13.55 4.36 -8.53
C ASN A 119 -12.48 4.42 -9.63
N ILE A 120 -12.66 5.29 -10.63
CA ILE A 120 -11.71 5.48 -11.74
C ILE A 120 -10.54 6.39 -11.33
N GLN A 121 -10.79 7.40 -10.49
CA GLN A 121 -9.77 8.35 -10.05
C GLN A 121 -8.71 7.70 -9.17
N ILE A 122 -9.10 6.75 -8.31
CA ILE A 122 -8.19 6.03 -7.40
C ILE A 122 -7.04 5.31 -8.15
N PRO A 123 -7.29 4.44 -9.16
CA PRO A 123 -6.22 3.78 -9.90
C PRO A 123 -5.39 4.75 -10.75
N LEU A 124 -5.99 5.84 -11.26
CA LEU A 124 -5.27 6.85 -12.03
C LEU A 124 -4.26 7.62 -11.17
N LEU A 125 -4.65 8.02 -9.95
CA LEU A 125 -3.74 8.62 -8.98
C LEU A 125 -2.64 7.64 -8.55
N LYS A 126 -3.00 6.37 -8.33
CA LYS A 126 -2.06 5.32 -7.98
C LYS A 126 -1.00 5.12 -9.06
N GLN A 127 -1.40 5.08 -10.33
CA GLN A 127 -0.49 4.95 -11.47
C GLN A 127 0.45 6.17 -11.58
N TYR A 128 -0.08 7.39 -11.41
CA TYR A 128 0.71 8.61 -11.45
C TYR A 128 1.82 8.65 -10.38
N TYR A 129 1.49 8.29 -9.13
CA TYR A 129 2.47 8.25 -8.04
C TYR A 129 3.46 7.10 -8.16
N ASN A 130 3.01 5.92 -8.59
CA ASN A 130 3.91 4.77 -8.81
C ASN A 130 5.00 5.09 -9.83
N ASN A 131 4.65 5.81 -10.89
CA ASN A 131 5.60 6.22 -11.93
C ASN A 131 6.59 7.31 -11.48
N ARG A 132 6.29 8.07 -10.41
CA ARG A 132 7.21 9.07 -9.85
C ARG A 132 8.12 8.52 -8.75
N LEU A 133 7.74 7.41 -8.13
CA LEU A 133 8.46 6.80 -7.01
C LEU A 133 9.30 5.59 -7.43
N SER A 134 9.22 5.12 -8.67
CA SER A 134 10.21 4.18 -9.22
C SER A 134 11.46 4.95 -9.64
N TYR A 135 12.40 5.10 -8.71
CA TYR A 135 13.81 5.36 -8.99
C TYR A 135 14.57 4.03 -8.97
#